data_AF-A0A5N6EHJ8-F1
#
_entry.id   AF-A0A5N6EHJ8-F1
#
_cell.length_a   1.000
_cell.length_b   1.000
_cell.length_c   1.000
_cell.angle_alpha   90.00
_cell.angle_beta   90.00
_cell.angle_gamma   90.00
#
_symmetry.space_group_name_H-M   'P 1'
#
loop_
_entity.id
_entity.type
_entity.pdbx_description
1 polymer ?
#
loop_
_entity_poly.entity_id
_entity_poly.type
_entity_poly.pdbx_seq_one_letter_code
_entity_poly.pdbx_strand_id
1 'polypeptide(L)'
;MSVRCLRTDYDIANVYSYQTEITRPLIDIKKLELPTILHIRNFWVRHLLSPNEATYCTSYAKLPVDQRPKVWSTIKENVELGTNWVGYWSCVHPYPETVTELENRQSCADLNTHWIQGDTDPLVFQIRPDLNTLNWPPEFNRIIPMVGPESHRLYFRGLQKLGDDLYPVRGFTEPIRGPQGGFPGWQRICFAIYAADREQLPLLLEIGESEPSDDEAACLLSELWPPGELETDFLWIQGYEGVILPGGKIMLGQWVDMIDMTERGPFIFWNL
;
A
#
# COMPACT_ATOMS: atom_id res chain seq x y z
N MET A 1 5.85 -24.96 13.94
CA MET A 1 7.18 -24.32 13.78
C MET A 1 6.96 -22.81 13.82
N SER A 2 7.61 -22.10 14.74
CA SER A 2 7.68 -20.63 14.65
C SER A 2 8.71 -20.29 13.58
N VAL A 3 8.29 -19.64 12.49
CA VAL A 3 9.21 -19.18 11.44
C VAL A 3 9.97 -17.99 12.03
N ARG A 4 11.24 -18.18 12.38
CA ARG A 4 12.11 -17.12 12.91
C ARG A 4 12.88 -16.50 11.76
N CYS A 5 12.67 -15.21 11.51
CA CYS A 5 13.41 -14.42 10.53
C CYS A 5 14.46 -13.54 11.24
N LEU A 6 15.72 -13.61 10.79
CA LEU A 6 16.87 -12.85 11.28
C LEU A 6 17.07 -11.56 10.48
N ARG A 7 17.75 -10.54 11.06
CA ARG A 7 18.14 -9.34 10.30
C ARG A 7 19.08 -9.67 9.12
N THR A 8 19.74 -10.83 9.16
CA THR A 8 20.59 -11.34 8.07
C THR A 8 19.80 -12.02 6.96
N ASP A 9 18.49 -12.23 7.12
CA ASP A 9 17.65 -12.91 6.13
C ASP A 9 17.04 -11.92 5.11
N TYR A 10 17.31 -10.62 5.26
CA TYR A 10 16.96 -9.59 4.30
C TYR A 10 17.99 -8.48 4.27
N ASP A 11 18.05 -7.78 3.14
CA ASP A 11 18.85 -6.57 2.97
C ASP A 11 17.92 -5.35 3.14
N ILE A 12 18.16 -4.54 4.17
CA ILE A 12 17.33 -3.38 4.46
C ILE A 12 17.41 -2.31 3.36
N ALA A 13 18.53 -2.22 2.65
CA ALA A 13 18.67 -1.30 1.52
C ALA A 13 17.70 -1.68 0.39
N ASN A 14 17.55 -2.98 0.12
CA ASN A 14 16.57 -3.47 -0.86
C ASN A 14 15.12 -3.27 -0.37
N VAL A 15 14.86 -3.40 0.93
CA VAL A 15 13.52 -3.19 1.52
C VAL A 15 13.05 -1.74 1.33
N TYR A 16 13.94 -0.77 1.44
CA TYR A 16 13.63 0.67 1.33
C TYR A 16 14.01 1.29 -0.03
N SER A 17 14.47 0.48 -1.00
CA SER A 17 15.02 0.97 -2.28
C SER A 17 16.04 2.09 -2.08
N TYR A 18 16.96 1.88 -1.12
CA TYR A 18 17.91 2.87 -0.66
C TYR A 18 18.73 3.43 -1.83
N GLN A 19 18.78 4.77 -1.92
CA GLN A 19 19.44 5.53 -3.01
C GLN A 19 19.01 5.17 -4.44
N THR A 20 17.88 4.48 -4.61
CA THR A 20 17.33 4.18 -5.94
C THR A 20 16.43 5.32 -6.41
N GLU A 21 16.47 5.62 -7.71
CA GLU A 21 15.57 6.58 -8.36
C GLU A 21 14.10 6.12 -8.27
N ILE A 22 13.25 7.00 -7.75
CA ILE A 22 11.84 6.71 -7.42
C ILE A 22 10.96 6.59 -8.66
N THR A 23 11.32 7.32 -9.72
CA THR A 23 10.57 7.31 -10.98
C THR A 23 10.68 5.99 -11.73
N ARG A 24 11.58 5.09 -11.30
CA ARG A 24 11.65 3.74 -11.83
C ARG A 24 10.62 2.85 -11.13
N PRO A 25 9.70 2.20 -11.88
CA PRO A 25 8.74 1.28 -11.28
C PRO A 25 9.46 0.19 -10.49
N LEU A 26 9.01 -0.05 -9.25
CA LEU A 26 9.46 -1.17 -8.43
C LEU A 26 9.12 -2.52 -9.10
N ILE A 27 7.98 -2.58 -9.79
CA ILE A 27 7.44 -3.82 -10.36
C ILE A 27 7.50 -3.79 -11.89
N ASP A 28 8.38 -4.62 -12.47
CA ASP A 28 8.37 -4.91 -13.90
C ASP A 28 7.37 -6.03 -14.23
N ILE A 29 6.34 -5.69 -15.01
CA ILE A 29 5.29 -6.61 -15.45
C ILE A 29 5.77 -7.75 -16.36
N LYS A 30 6.98 -7.66 -16.92
CA LYS A 30 7.59 -8.72 -17.74
C LYS A 30 8.34 -9.73 -16.89
N LYS A 31 9.04 -9.25 -15.86
CA LYS A 31 9.87 -10.08 -15.00
C LYS A 31 9.93 -9.48 -13.61
N LEU A 32 9.32 -10.18 -12.66
CA LEU A 32 9.33 -9.75 -11.27
C LEU A 32 10.70 -10.02 -10.64
N GLU A 33 11.28 -9.02 -10.00
CA GLU A 33 12.47 -9.18 -9.15
C GLU A 33 12.08 -9.81 -7.80
N LEU A 34 11.87 -11.13 -7.83
CA LEU A 34 11.51 -11.94 -6.67
C LEU A 34 12.43 -11.73 -5.45
N PRO A 35 13.76 -11.54 -5.58
CA PRO A 35 14.61 -11.25 -4.43
C PRO A 35 14.15 -10.03 -3.63
N THR A 36 13.73 -8.94 -4.29
CA THR A 36 13.23 -7.73 -3.63
C THR A 36 11.95 -8.01 -2.86
N ILE A 37 11.02 -8.75 -3.48
CA ILE A 37 9.75 -9.18 -2.83
C ILE A 37 10.04 -10.05 -1.60
N LEU A 38 11.03 -10.94 -1.66
CA LEU A 38 11.44 -11.77 -0.54
C LEU A 38 12.08 -10.96 0.60
N HIS A 39 12.89 -9.95 0.29
CA HIS A 39 13.44 -9.03 1.29
C HIS A 39 12.33 -8.29 2.04
N ILE A 40 11.36 -7.70 1.33
CA ILE A 40 10.21 -7.02 1.92
C ILE A 40 9.38 -8.00 2.78
N ARG A 41 9.11 -9.20 2.28
CA ARG A 41 8.41 -10.25 3.04
C ARG A 41 9.14 -10.62 4.32
N ASN A 42 10.47 -10.79 4.26
CA ASN A 42 11.27 -11.20 5.41
C ASN A 42 11.38 -10.09 6.46
N PHE A 43 11.48 -8.83 6.04
CA PHE A 43 11.34 -7.67 6.91
C PHE A 43 10.03 -7.75 7.71
N TRP A 44 8.89 -7.91 7.03
CA TRP A 44 7.59 -7.97 7.71
C TRP A 44 7.42 -9.18 8.62
N VAL A 45 7.89 -10.37 8.21
CA VAL A 45 7.87 -11.56 9.08
C VAL A 45 8.63 -11.31 10.37
N ARG A 46 9.78 -10.64 10.30
CA ARG A 46 10.55 -10.31 11.51
C ARG A 46 9.83 -9.26 12.35
N HIS A 47 9.43 -8.15 11.75
CA HIS A 47 8.83 -7.02 12.44
C HIS A 47 7.46 -7.32 13.06
N LEU A 48 6.69 -8.27 12.48
CA LEU A 48 5.38 -8.69 12.99
C LEU A 48 5.46 -9.87 13.98
N LEU A 49 6.45 -10.76 13.87
CA LEU A 49 6.49 -12.00 14.65
C LEU A 49 7.63 -12.09 15.67
N SER A 50 8.63 -11.20 15.60
CA SER A 50 9.76 -11.20 16.53
C SER A 50 9.58 -10.13 17.61
N PRO A 51 9.41 -10.50 18.89
CA PRO A 51 9.31 -9.52 19.98
C PRO A 51 10.62 -8.72 20.17
N ASN A 52 11.75 -9.24 19.70
CA ASN A 52 13.06 -8.59 19.82
C ASN A 52 13.20 -7.31 19.00
N GLU A 53 12.37 -7.09 17.98
CA GLU A 53 12.41 -5.85 17.20
C GLU A 53 11.67 -4.69 17.88
N ALA A 54 10.79 -4.97 18.86
CA ALA A 54 10.01 -3.97 19.59
C ALA A 54 9.25 -2.94 18.71
N THR A 55 8.85 -3.35 17.50
CA THR A 55 8.07 -2.53 16.55
C THR A 55 6.60 -2.99 16.50
N TYR A 56 6.21 -3.75 15.47
CA TYR A 56 4.79 -4.07 15.21
C TYR A 56 4.31 -5.35 15.90
N CYS A 57 5.21 -6.15 16.47
CA CYS A 57 4.88 -7.47 17.05
C CYS A 57 3.75 -7.40 18.09
N THR A 58 3.75 -6.39 18.96
CA THR A 58 2.72 -6.22 19.99
C THR A 58 1.37 -5.87 19.39
N SER A 59 1.33 -4.97 18.41
CA SER A 59 0.10 -4.58 17.71
C SER A 59 -0.48 -5.76 16.92
N TYR A 60 0.36 -6.44 16.14
CA TYR A 60 -0.04 -7.62 15.38
C TYR A 60 -0.58 -8.74 16.29
N ALA A 61 0.02 -8.94 17.47
CA ALA A 61 -0.46 -9.91 18.44
C ALA A 61 -1.82 -9.56 19.07
N LYS A 62 -2.24 -8.28 19.04
CA LYS A 62 -3.55 -7.83 19.52
C LYS A 62 -4.66 -8.00 18.48
N LEU A 63 -4.32 -8.17 17.20
CA LEU A 63 -5.31 -8.40 16.16
C LEU A 63 -6.17 -9.64 16.45
N PRO A 64 -7.51 -9.56 16.27
CA PRO A 64 -8.40 -10.71 16.27
C PRO A 64 -7.93 -11.81 15.31
N VAL A 65 -8.17 -13.08 15.66
CA VAL A 65 -7.66 -14.23 14.87
C VAL A 65 -8.22 -14.24 13.45
N ASP A 66 -9.47 -13.82 13.28
CA ASP A 66 -10.17 -13.67 12.00
C ASP A 66 -9.65 -12.51 11.15
N GLN A 67 -8.95 -11.54 11.76
CA GLN A 67 -8.31 -10.41 11.10
C GLN A 67 -6.82 -10.65 10.79
N ARG A 68 -6.26 -11.80 11.15
CA ARG A 68 -4.87 -12.16 10.80
C ARG A 68 -4.79 -12.82 9.42
N PRO A 69 -3.62 -12.81 8.76
CA PRO A 69 -3.43 -13.52 7.49
C PRO A 69 -3.85 -14.99 7.60
N LYS A 70 -4.74 -15.42 6.70
CA LYS A 70 -5.25 -16.80 6.64
C LYS A 70 -4.41 -17.66 5.70
N VAL A 71 -4.35 -18.95 5.98
CA VAL A 71 -3.62 -19.93 5.15
C VAL A 71 -4.29 -20.07 3.78
N TRP A 72 -3.49 -20.12 2.72
CA TRP A 72 -3.97 -20.38 1.36
C TRP A 72 -4.57 -21.79 1.23
N SER A 73 -5.77 -21.89 0.67
CA SER A 73 -6.38 -23.17 0.31
C SER A 73 -6.18 -23.53 -1.17
N THR A 74 -6.06 -22.56 -2.08
CA THR A 74 -5.88 -22.80 -3.53
C THR A 74 -5.24 -21.59 -4.23
N ILE A 75 -4.29 -21.83 -5.14
CA ILE A 75 -3.73 -20.82 -6.05
C ILE A 75 -4.51 -20.91 -7.36
N LYS A 76 -5.19 -19.83 -7.75
CA LYS A 76 -5.92 -19.71 -9.03
C LYS A 76 -5.21 -18.71 -9.94
N GLU A 77 -5.36 -18.90 -11.25
CA GLU A 77 -4.81 -17.97 -12.25
C GLU A 77 -5.53 -16.63 -12.26
N ASN A 78 -6.86 -16.65 -12.10
CA ASN A 78 -7.68 -15.44 -12.01
C ASN A 78 -7.90 -15.07 -10.55
N VAL A 79 -7.26 -13.99 -10.14
CA VAL A 79 -7.32 -13.45 -8.80
C VAL A 79 -8.25 -12.24 -8.81
N GLU A 80 -9.40 -12.39 -8.16
CA GLU A 80 -10.28 -11.25 -7.86
C GLU A 80 -9.64 -10.39 -6.77
N LEU A 81 -9.67 -9.08 -6.97
CA LEU A 81 -9.17 -8.12 -6.00
C LEU A 81 -10.08 -8.10 -4.77
N GLY A 82 -9.49 -8.32 -3.59
CA GLY A 82 -10.19 -8.19 -2.33
C GLY A 82 -10.75 -6.79 -2.11
N THR A 83 -11.85 -6.67 -1.37
CA THR A 83 -12.47 -5.37 -1.09
C THR A 83 -12.06 -4.79 0.25
N ASN A 84 -11.60 -5.60 1.21
CA ASN A 84 -11.30 -5.15 2.57
C ASN A 84 -9.86 -5.52 2.94
N TRP A 85 -9.01 -4.52 3.14
CA TRP A 85 -7.59 -4.72 3.37
C TRP A 85 -7.19 -4.17 4.75
N VAL A 86 -6.35 -4.94 5.44
CA VAL A 86 -5.74 -4.54 6.70
C VAL A 86 -4.23 -4.80 6.63
N GLY A 87 -3.42 -3.95 7.24
CA GLY A 87 -1.98 -4.13 7.15
C GLY A 87 -1.15 -3.04 7.80
N TYR A 88 0.12 -3.02 7.46
CA TYR A 88 1.12 -2.16 8.05
C TYR A 88 2.00 -1.53 6.97
N TRP A 89 2.52 -0.37 7.27
CA TRP A 89 3.54 0.33 6.50
C TRP A 89 4.65 0.77 7.47
N SER A 90 5.86 0.97 6.95
CA SER A 90 7.00 1.38 7.76
C SER A 90 7.72 2.56 7.15
N CYS A 91 8.24 3.42 8.00
CA CYS A 91 8.97 4.63 7.65
C CYS A 91 10.22 4.77 8.51
N VAL A 92 11.17 5.59 8.04
CA VAL A 92 12.35 6.01 8.79
C VAL A 92 12.53 7.51 8.61
N HIS A 93 12.57 8.23 9.73
CA HIS A 93 12.61 9.68 9.76
C HIS A 93 13.67 10.18 10.76
N PRO A 94 14.55 11.12 10.34
CA PRO A 94 14.77 11.54 8.95
C PRO A 94 15.26 10.37 8.07
N TYR A 95 15.14 10.51 6.74
CA TYR A 95 15.67 9.49 5.84
C TYR A 95 17.18 9.34 6.03
N PRO A 96 17.73 8.12 6.20
CA PRO A 96 19.11 7.94 6.64
C PRO A 96 20.13 8.35 5.58
N GLU A 97 21.18 9.05 6.01
CA GLU A 97 22.27 9.48 5.13
C GLU A 97 23.17 8.31 4.73
N THR A 98 23.22 7.27 5.57
CA THR A 98 24.01 6.06 5.32
C THR A 98 23.19 4.79 5.49
N VAL A 99 23.57 3.72 4.76
CA VAL A 99 22.95 2.40 4.92
C VAL A 99 23.13 1.85 6.35
N THR A 100 24.24 2.17 7.01
CA THR A 100 24.51 1.73 8.38
C THR A 100 23.52 2.33 9.39
N GLU A 101 23.09 3.58 9.20
CA GLU A 101 22.02 4.18 10.00
C GLU A 101 20.71 3.42 9.81
N LEU A 102 20.38 3.07 8.56
CA LEU A 102 19.22 2.25 8.23
C LEU A 102 19.30 0.84 8.83
N GLU A 103 20.48 0.21 8.83
CA GLU A 103 20.71 -1.10 9.46
C GLU A 103 20.51 -1.08 10.97
N ASN A 104 20.95 0.02 11.61
CA ASN A 104 20.77 0.24 13.05
C ASN A 104 19.29 0.45 13.38
N ARG A 105 18.61 1.32 12.62
CA ARG A 105 17.23 1.75 12.83
C ARG A 105 16.40 1.53 11.57
N GLN A 106 15.64 0.44 11.57
CA GLN A 106 14.89 -0.04 10.39
C GLN A 106 13.44 0.45 10.32
N SER A 107 12.99 1.21 11.33
CA SER A 107 11.62 1.75 11.44
C SER A 107 11.52 2.88 12.46
N CYS A 108 10.51 3.74 12.34
CA CYS A 108 10.07 4.68 13.37
C CYS A 108 9.11 4.07 14.41
N ALA A 109 8.61 2.85 14.20
CA ALA A 109 7.58 2.24 15.04
C ALA A 109 8.00 1.98 16.51
N ASP A 110 9.29 2.08 16.84
CA ASP A 110 9.83 1.97 18.20
C ASP A 110 9.91 3.34 18.92
N LEU A 111 9.66 4.46 18.23
CA LEU A 111 9.68 5.79 18.82
C LEU A 111 8.30 6.18 19.35
N ASN A 112 8.23 6.37 20.66
CA ASN A 112 7.06 7.00 21.31
C ASN A 112 6.85 8.48 20.90
N THR A 113 7.78 9.07 20.14
CA THR A 113 7.80 10.49 19.76
C THR A 113 7.49 10.74 18.29
N HIS A 114 7.38 9.69 17.48
CA HIS A 114 6.91 9.82 16.11
C HIS A 114 5.39 10.01 16.15
N TRP A 115 4.92 11.20 15.76
CA TRP A 115 3.55 11.67 15.97
C TRP A 115 2.53 10.88 15.14
N ILE A 116 1.82 9.96 15.80
CA ILE A 116 0.36 9.87 15.95
C ILE A 116 0.07 8.66 16.86
N GLN A 117 -0.91 8.81 17.75
CA GLN A 117 -1.49 7.70 18.51
C GLN A 117 -2.10 6.70 17.51
N GLY A 118 -1.34 5.69 17.06
CA GLY A 118 -1.79 4.73 16.04
C GLY A 118 -0.75 4.31 14.99
N ASP A 119 0.49 4.82 15.00
CA ASP A 119 1.51 4.44 13.99
C ASP A 119 1.88 2.95 13.99
N THR A 120 1.71 2.28 15.13
CA THR A 120 1.84 0.84 15.21
C THR A 120 0.53 0.10 14.98
N ASP A 121 -0.60 0.79 14.88
CA ASP A 121 -1.89 0.17 14.61
C ASP A 121 -2.02 -0.15 13.11
N PRO A 122 -2.72 -1.23 12.77
CA PRO A 122 -2.87 -1.60 11.38
C PRO A 122 -3.80 -0.64 10.66
N LEU A 123 -3.41 -0.26 9.45
CA LEU A 123 -4.21 0.56 8.56
C LEU A 123 -5.27 -0.32 7.89
N VAL A 124 -6.52 0.13 7.90
CA VAL A 124 -7.66 -0.56 7.30
C VAL A 124 -8.26 0.31 6.22
N PHE A 125 -8.48 -0.29 5.04
CA PHE A 125 -9.16 0.40 3.95
C PHE A 125 -10.03 -0.56 3.15
N GLN A 126 -11.08 0.00 2.56
CA GLN A 126 -12.00 -0.71 1.69
C GLN A 126 -11.90 -0.17 0.27
N ILE A 127 -11.93 -1.05 -0.72
CA ILE A 127 -11.89 -0.70 -2.14
C ILE A 127 -13.00 -1.40 -2.92
N ARG A 128 -13.45 -0.76 -3.98
CA ARG A 128 -14.42 -1.28 -4.95
C ARG A 128 -13.95 -0.97 -6.37
N PRO A 129 -14.26 -1.83 -7.35
CA PRO A 129 -13.95 -1.57 -8.75
C PRO A 129 -14.53 -0.22 -9.20
N ASP A 130 -13.76 0.51 -10.01
CA ASP A 130 -14.17 1.75 -10.65
C ASP A 130 -13.94 1.61 -12.16
N LEU A 131 -14.87 2.13 -12.96
CA LEU A 131 -14.79 2.13 -14.41
C LEU A 131 -14.13 3.40 -14.95
N ASN A 132 -13.93 4.42 -14.12
CA ASN A 132 -13.33 5.68 -14.52
C ASN A 132 -11.81 5.54 -14.75
N THR A 133 -11.38 5.62 -16.00
CA THR A 133 -9.94 5.54 -16.35
C THR A 133 -9.15 6.76 -15.88
N LEU A 134 -9.82 7.90 -15.63
CA LEU A 134 -9.20 9.09 -15.05
C LEU A 134 -8.92 8.95 -13.56
N ASN A 135 -9.31 7.83 -12.93
CA ASN A 135 -9.03 7.58 -11.51
C ASN A 135 -7.52 7.58 -11.19
N TRP A 136 -6.66 7.34 -12.18
CA TRP A 136 -5.22 7.52 -12.07
C TRP A 136 -4.73 8.63 -13.01
N PRO A 137 -4.65 9.89 -12.51
CA PRO A 137 -4.38 11.06 -13.33
C PRO A 137 -2.88 11.15 -13.73
N PRO A 138 -2.54 11.96 -14.75
CA PRO A 138 -1.16 12.13 -15.22
C PRO A 138 -0.17 12.49 -14.11
N GLU A 139 -0.60 13.28 -13.13
CA GLU A 139 0.17 13.74 -11.97
C GLU A 139 0.65 12.54 -11.15
N PHE A 140 -0.24 11.56 -10.93
CA PHE A 140 0.11 10.32 -10.21
C PHE A 140 1.02 9.44 -11.06
N ASN A 141 0.75 9.39 -12.37
CA ASN A 141 1.51 8.62 -13.34
C ASN A 141 2.96 9.11 -13.51
N ARG A 142 3.26 10.37 -13.19
CA ARG A 142 4.63 10.90 -13.19
C ARG A 142 5.52 10.27 -12.12
N ILE A 143 4.93 9.83 -11.02
CA ILE A 143 5.65 9.25 -9.87
C ILE A 143 5.58 7.72 -9.95
N ILE A 144 4.37 7.17 -10.06
CA ILE A 144 4.13 5.73 -10.21
C ILE A 144 3.52 5.48 -11.59
N PRO A 145 4.35 5.15 -12.59
CA PRO A 145 3.87 5.04 -13.96
C PRO A 145 3.04 3.77 -14.17
N MET A 146 2.02 3.90 -15.00
CA MET A 146 1.30 2.81 -15.62
C MET A 146 2.22 2.14 -16.66
N VAL A 147 2.42 0.82 -16.57
CA VAL A 147 3.38 0.09 -17.43
C VAL A 147 2.71 -0.95 -18.32
N GLY A 148 1.52 -1.43 -17.95
CA GLY A 148 0.75 -2.43 -18.68
C GLY A 148 -0.13 -1.84 -19.79
N PRO A 149 -0.65 -2.70 -20.68
CA PRO A 149 -1.68 -2.29 -21.62
C PRO A 149 -2.96 -1.91 -20.88
N GLU A 150 -3.59 -0.82 -21.30
CA GLU A 150 -4.84 -0.31 -20.71
C GLU A 150 -5.96 -1.37 -20.69
N SER A 151 -6.01 -2.24 -21.72
CA SER A 151 -7.05 -3.26 -21.89
C SER A 151 -7.16 -4.30 -20.77
N HIS A 152 -6.16 -4.39 -19.89
CA HIS A 152 -6.15 -5.33 -18.77
C HIS A 152 -6.01 -4.65 -17.41
N ARG A 153 -6.13 -3.32 -17.37
CA ARG A 153 -6.06 -2.56 -16.12
C ARG A 153 -7.43 -2.52 -15.45
N LEU A 154 -7.47 -2.84 -14.17
CA LEU A 154 -8.67 -2.68 -13.35
C LEU A 154 -8.45 -1.53 -12.39
N TYR A 155 -9.27 -0.50 -12.48
CA TYR A 155 -9.26 0.65 -11.57
C TYR A 155 -10.14 0.36 -10.36
N PHE A 156 -9.83 1.00 -9.23
CA PHE A 156 -10.61 0.91 -8.02
C PHE A 156 -10.57 2.19 -7.20
N ARG A 157 -11.61 2.41 -6.41
CA ARG A 157 -11.74 3.50 -5.46
C ARG A 157 -12.15 2.99 -4.10
N GLY A 158 -11.83 3.75 -3.07
CA GLY A 158 -12.02 3.29 -1.70
C GLY A 158 -11.89 4.39 -0.67
N LEU A 159 -11.96 3.96 0.58
CA LEU A 159 -11.73 4.78 1.76
C LEU A 159 -10.87 4.03 2.75
N GLN A 160 -9.85 4.70 3.28
CA GLN A 160 -9.19 4.35 4.52
C GLN A 160 -9.94 5.03 5.66
N LYS A 161 -10.15 4.29 6.76
CA LYS A 161 -10.63 4.86 8.01
C LYS A 161 -9.48 4.94 9.03
N LEU A 162 -9.29 6.11 9.63
CA LEU A 162 -8.37 6.32 10.76
C LEU A 162 -9.09 7.14 11.83
N GLY A 163 -9.47 6.49 12.94
CA GLY A 163 -10.34 7.12 13.93
C GLY A 163 -11.68 7.52 13.29
N ASP A 164 -12.00 8.81 13.35
CA ASP A 164 -13.19 9.40 12.73
C ASP A 164 -12.92 9.98 11.33
N ASP A 165 -11.66 10.05 10.90
CA ASP A 165 -11.27 10.59 9.61
C ASP A 165 -11.35 9.53 8.50
N LEU A 166 -11.74 10.00 7.31
CA LEU A 166 -11.84 9.20 6.09
C LEU A 166 -10.92 9.76 5.01
N TYR A 167 -10.00 8.92 4.54
CA TYR A 167 -9.07 9.29 3.48
C TYR A 167 -9.40 8.53 2.20
N PRO A 168 -9.61 9.21 1.06
CA PRO A 168 -9.79 8.55 -0.22
C PRO A 168 -8.65 7.62 -0.59
N VAL A 169 -9.01 6.49 -1.21
CA VAL A 169 -8.10 5.56 -1.86
C VAL A 169 -8.44 5.52 -3.35
N ARG A 170 -7.43 5.67 -4.21
CA ARG A 170 -7.57 5.50 -5.66
C ARG A 170 -6.45 4.63 -6.17
N GLY A 171 -6.72 3.75 -7.12
CA GLY A 171 -5.67 2.89 -7.63
C GLY A 171 -6.08 2.06 -8.82
N PHE A 172 -5.15 1.19 -9.21
CA PHE A 172 -5.32 0.25 -10.28
C PHE A 172 -4.49 -1.02 -10.08
N THR A 173 -4.84 -2.08 -10.82
CA THR A 173 -4.06 -3.31 -10.92
C THR A 173 -3.69 -3.61 -12.36
N GLU A 174 -2.53 -4.26 -12.56
CA GLU A 174 -2.06 -4.73 -13.87
C GLU A 174 -1.59 -6.19 -13.76
N PRO A 175 -1.98 -7.10 -14.67
CA PRO A 175 -1.51 -8.48 -14.63
C PRO A 175 -0.02 -8.55 -14.97
N ILE A 176 0.74 -9.34 -14.19
CA ILE A 176 2.13 -9.65 -14.48
C ILE A 176 2.17 -10.84 -15.45
N ARG A 177 2.98 -10.74 -16.50
CA ARG A 177 2.98 -11.71 -17.59
C ARG A 177 3.63 -13.02 -17.17
N GLY A 178 2.87 -14.10 -17.28
CA GLY A 178 3.35 -15.46 -17.08
C GLY A 178 3.70 -15.79 -15.62
N PRO A 179 3.96 -17.08 -15.32
CA PRO A 179 4.30 -17.50 -13.97
C PRO A 179 5.62 -16.90 -13.48
N GLN A 180 5.62 -16.36 -12.25
CA GLN A 180 6.84 -15.90 -11.58
C GLN A 180 7.19 -16.90 -10.47
N GLY A 181 8.43 -17.40 -10.48
CA GLY A 181 8.86 -18.43 -9.51
C GLY A 181 8.07 -19.74 -9.60
N GLY A 182 7.47 -20.04 -10.74
CA GLY A 182 6.62 -21.22 -10.96
C GLY A 182 5.14 -21.04 -10.56
N PHE A 183 4.74 -19.86 -10.08
CA PHE A 183 3.36 -19.58 -9.68
C PHE A 183 2.68 -18.60 -10.64
N PRO A 184 1.48 -18.91 -11.16
CA PRO A 184 0.68 -17.97 -11.95
C PRO A 184 -0.09 -16.99 -11.04
N GLY A 185 -0.80 -16.03 -11.65
CA GLY A 185 -1.74 -15.16 -10.93
C GLY A 185 -1.11 -14.00 -10.17
N TRP A 186 0.11 -13.59 -10.55
CA TRP A 186 0.74 -12.38 -10.02
C TRP A 186 0.11 -11.12 -10.63
N GLN A 187 -0.18 -10.12 -9.79
CA GLN A 187 -0.67 -8.82 -10.23
C GLN A 187 0.17 -7.72 -9.61
N ARG A 188 0.49 -6.69 -10.40
CA ARG A 188 0.98 -5.41 -9.90
C ARG A 188 -0.23 -4.63 -9.37
N ILE A 189 -0.05 -3.97 -8.24
CA ILE A 189 -1.06 -3.08 -7.66
C ILE A 189 -0.40 -1.73 -7.40
N CYS A 190 -1.08 -0.66 -7.76
CA CYS A 190 -0.69 0.71 -7.48
C CYS A 190 -1.88 1.45 -6.89
N PHE A 191 -1.69 2.21 -5.82
CA PHE A 191 -2.74 3.04 -5.25
C PHE A 191 -2.17 4.25 -4.53
N ALA A 192 -3.01 5.25 -4.31
CA ALA A 192 -2.71 6.41 -3.52
C ALA A 192 -3.74 6.53 -2.40
N ILE A 193 -3.27 6.91 -1.22
CA ILE A 193 -4.10 7.34 -0.10
C ILE A 193 -3.74 8.80 0.18
N TYR A 194 -4.72 9.66 0.38
CA TYR A 194 -4.46 11.09 0.50
C TYR A 194 -5.46 11.84 1.38
N ALA A 195 -5.05 13.02 1.84
CA ALA A 195 -5.95 14.06 2.30
C ALA A 195 -5.90 15.24 1.32
N ALA A 196 -7.03 15.52 0.67
CA ALA A 196 -7.15 16.62 -0.28
C ALA A 196 -7.38 17.95 0.43
N ASP A 197 -6.80 19.04 -0.12
CA ASP A 197 -7.20 20.39 0.23
C ASP A 197 -8.60 20.65 -0.36
N ARG A 198 -9.59 20.89 0.50
CA ARG A 198 -10.99 21.04 0.08
C ARG A 198 -11.30 22.38 -0.59
N GLU A 199 -10.41 23.36 -0.49
CA GLU A 199 -10.53 24.61 -1.24
C GLU A 199 -10.15 24.41 -2.70
N GLN A 200 -9.12 23.59 -2.97
CA GLN A 200 -8.64 23.28 -4.33
C GLN A 200 -9.42 22.11 -4.96
N LEU A 201 -9.70 21.06 -4.19
CA LEU A 201 -10.45 19.87 -4.57
C LEU A 201 -11.76 19.74 -3.78
N PRO A 202 -12.77 20.56 -4.10
CA PRO A 202 -14.05 20.52 -3.42
C PRO A 202 -14.79 19.20 -3.67
N LEU A 203 -15.61 18.80 -2.70
CA LEU A 203 -16.55 17.70 -2.86
C LEU A 203 -17.70 18.13 -3.78
N LEU A 204 -17.99 17.32 -4.79
CA LEU A 204 -19.16 17.48 -5.64
C LEU A 204 -20.36 16.91 -4.88
N LEU A 205 -21.26 17.78 -4.42
CA LEU A 205 -22.51 17.35 -3.80
C LEU A 205 -23.35 16.58 -4.84
N GLU A 206 -23.46 15.26 -4.68
CA GLU A 206 -24.57 14.53 -5.31
C GLU A 206 -25.86 14.92 -4.56
N ILE A 207 -26.55 15.94 -5.07
CA ILE A 207 -27.93 16.22 -4.67
C ILE A 207 -28.77 15.06 -5.20
N GLY A 208 -29.07 14.12 -4.33
CA GLY A 208 -30.10 13.10 -4.50
C GLY A 208 -30.80 12.91 -3.17
N GLU A 209 -31.93 13.61 -2.99
CA GLU A 209 -32.91 13.32 -1.95
C GLU A 209 -33.44 11.90 -2.13
N SER A 210 -32.76 10.92 -1.58
CA SER A 210 -33.33 9.62 -1.25
C SER A 210 -32.67 9.13 0.02
N GLU A 211 -33.51 8.82 1.01
CA GLU A 211 -33.20 8.18 2.28
C GLU A 211 -31.97 7.28 2.23
N PRO A 212 -31.16 7.20 3.32
CA PRO A 212 -29.97 6.38 3.36
C PRO A 212 -30.39 4.92 3.18
N SER A 213 -30.30 4.41 1.96
CA SER A 213 -30.26 2.98 1.74
C SER A 213 -29.02 2.47 2.45
N ASP A 214 -29.15 1.37 3.20
CA ASP A 214 -28.05 0.56 3.78
C ASP A 214 -26.99 0.10 2.75
N ASP A 215 -27.08 0.57 1.50
CA ASP A 215 -26.04 0.47 0.50
C ASP A 215 -24.87 1.36 0.91
N GLU A 216 -23.93 0.73 1.60
CA GLU A 216 -22.53 1.15 1.80
C GLU A 216 -21.85 1.64 0.50
N ALA A 217 -22.49 1.45 -0.67
CA ALA A 217 -22.19 2.01 -1.98
C ALA A 217 -22.30 3.56 -2.08
N ALA A 218 -23.02 4.23 -1.17
CA ALA A 218 -23.19 5.69 -1.17
C ALA A 218 -21.96 6.50 -0.66
N CYS A 219 -20.88 5.84 -0.21
CA CYS A 219 -19.77 6.48 0.50
C CYS A 219 -18.45 6.56 -0.29
N LEU A 220 -18.45 6.76 -1.61
CA LEU A 220 -17.23 7.23 -2.30
C LEU A 220 -17.28 8.75 -2.41
N LEU A 221 -16.29 9.45 -1.84
CA LEU A 221 -16.20 10.91 -1.89
C LEU A 221 -16.11 11.38 -3.35
N SER A 222 -17.16 12.00 -3.89
CA SER A 222 -17.12 12.60 -5.22
C SER A 222 -16.40 13.95 -5.13
N GLU A 223 -15.30 14.09 -5.85
CA GLU A 223 -14.39 15.25 -5.80
C GLU A 223 -14.26 15.85 -7.19
N LEU A 224 -13.98 17.15 -7.26
CA LEU A 224 -13.50 17.75 -8.51
C LEU A 224 -12.21 17.00 -8.92
N TRP A 225 -12.21 16.38 -10.11
CA TRP A 225 -11.16 15.46 -10.53
C TRP A 225 -10.96 15.52 -12.04
N PRO A 226 -9.73 15.45 -12.58
CA PRO A 226 -8.43 15.18 -11.92
C PRO A 226 -7.82 16.39 -11.18
N PRO A 227 -6.85 16.17 -10.27
CA PRO A 227 -6.05 17.25 -9.69
C PRO A 227 -5.15 17.91 -10.74
N GLY A 228 -4.75 19.15 -10.49
CA GLY A 228 -3.78 19.91 -11.28
C GLY A 228 -2.35 19.77 -10.77
N GLU A 229 -2.09 20.09 -9.50
CA GLU A 229 -0.74 20.09 -8.90
C GLU A 229 -0.76 19.41 -7.52
N LEU A 230 0.18 18.49 -7.28
CA LEU A 230 0.15 17.65 -6.06
C LEU A 230 0.35 18.48 -4.79
N GLU A 231 1.23 19.46 -4.86
CA GLU A 231 1.65 20.32 -3.75
C GLU A 231 0.57 21.31 -3.32
N THR A 232 -0.37 21.65 -4.20
CA THR A 232 -1.48 22.56 -3.89
C THR A 232 -2.76 21.83 -3.58
N ASP A 233 -3.00 20.70 -4.26
CA ASP A 233 -4.30 20.04 -4.21
C ASP A 233 -4.42 19.05 -3.04
N PHE A 234 -3.30 18.65 -2.45
CA PHE A 234 -3.25 17.68 -1.36
C PHE A 234 -2.50 18.23 -0.15
N LEU A 235 -3.07 18.03 1.04
CA LEU A 235 -2.39 18.26 2.32
C LEU A 235 -1.28 17.23 2.52
N TRP A 236 -1.53 16.00 2.09
CA TRP A 236 -0.55 14.93 1.97
C TRP A 236 -1.08 13.85 1.01
N ILE A 237 -0.17 13.13 0.36
CA ILE A 237 -0.52 12.01 -0.51
C ILE A 237 0.60 10.95 -0.49
N GLN A 238 0.20 9.71 -0.20
CA GLN A 238 1.10 8.56 -0.17
C GLN A 238 0.76 7.62 -1.32
N GLY A 239 1.73 7.39 -2.19
CA GLY A 239 1.64 6.46 -3.31
C GLY A 239 2.22 5.10 -2.93
N TYR A 240 1.56 4.02 -3.33
CA TYR A 240 1.93 2.64 -3.02
C TYR A 240 2.10 1.89 -4.33
N GLU A 241 3.22 1.18 -4.48
CA GLU A 241 3.48 0.24 -5.56
C GLU A 241 3.90 -1.11 -4.99
N GLY A 242 3.27 -2.18 -5.46
CA GLY A 242 3.63 -3.52 -5.02
C GLY A 242 3.02 -4.62 -5.87
N VAL A 243 3.05 -5.82 -5.30
CA VAL A 243 2.49 -7.03 -5.90
C VAL A 243 1.40 -7.61 -5.03
N ILE A 244 0.35 -8.09 -5.67
CA ILE A 244 -0.59 -9.03 -5.08
C ILE A 244 -0.02 -10.43 -5.33
N LEU A 245 0.20 -11.17 -4.24
CA LEU A 245 0.71 -12.53 -4.31
C LEU A 245 -0.33 -13.46 -4.96
N PRO A 246 0.12 -14.55 -5.60
CA PRO A 246 -0.77 -15.58 -6.12
C PRO A 246 -1.85 -15.98 -5.10
N GLY A 247 -3.10 -15.98 -5.55
CA GLY A 247 -4.28 -16.24 -4.71
C GLY A 247 -4.94 -15.01 -4.08
N GLY A 248 -4.38 -13.79 -4.23
CA GLY A 248 -5.13 -12.54 -3.98
C GLY A 248 -5.35 -12.13 -2.55
N LYS A 249 -4.64 -12.75 -1.61
CA LYS A 249 -4.88 -12.56 -0.18
C LYS A 249 -3.90 -11.64 0.50
N ILE A 250 -2.74 -11.41 -0.10
CA ILE A 250 -1.67 -10.57 0.47
C ILE A 250 -1.12 -9.69 -0.65
N MET A 251 -0.95 -8.41 -0.35
CA MET A 251 -0.14 -7.51 -1.15
C MET A 251 1.05 -7.01 -0.32
N LEU A 252 2.18 -6.78 -0.98
CA LEU A 252 3.36 -6.20 -0.36
C LEU A 252 4.18 -5.43 -1.39
N GLY A 253 4.88 -4.41 -0.95
CA GLY A 253 5.59 -3.49 -1.82
C GLY A 253 6.18 -2.33 -1.04
N GLN A 254 6.26 -1.17 -1.68
CA GLN A 254 6.78 0.07 -1.10
C GLN A 254 5.79 1.21 -1.29
N TRP A 255 5.80 2.14 -0.34
CA TRP A 255 5.12 3.40 -0.42
C TRP A 255 6.13 4.55 -0.52
N VAL A 256 5.69 5.67 -1.04
CA VAL A 256 6.45 6.92 -1.19
C VAL A 256 5.53 8.11 -0.94
N ASP A 257 6.04 9.16 -0.31
CA ASP A 257 5.37 10.46 -0.30
C ASP A 257 5.41 11.06 -1.71
N MET A 258 4.24 11.36 -2.27
CA MET A 258 4.14 11.82 -3.66
C MET A 258 4.42 13.33 -3.81
N ILE A 259 4.57 14.07 -2.72
CA ILE A 259 4.98 15.49 -2.70
C ILE A 259 6.48 15.57 -2.44
N ASP A 260 6.93 15.10 -1.28
CA ASP A 260 8.33 15.06 -0.87
C ASP A 260 8.85 13.63 -0.97
N MET A 261 9.14 13.20 -2.21
CA MET A 261 9.62 11.86 -2.57
C MET A 261 10.84 11.35 -1.77
N THR A 262 11.39 12.10 -0.83
CA THR A 262 12.41 11.61 0.10
C THR A 262 11.87 10.56 1.07
N GLU A 263 10.60 10.63 1.45
CA GLU A 263 9.98 9.70 2.39
C GLU A 263 9.41 8.46 1.71
N ARG A 264 9.76 7.28 2.23
CA ARG A 264 9.36 5.99 1.66
C ARG A 264 9.58 4.84 2.63
N GLY A 265 8.98 3.70 2.31
CA GLY A 265 9.31 2.45 2.99
C GLY A 265 8.43 1.28 2.57
N PRO A 266 8.59 0.11 3.21
CA PRO A 266 7.84 -1.07 2.86
C PRO A 266 6.39 -0.99 3.34
N PHE A 267 5.51 -1.77 2.72
CA PHE A 267 4.17 -2.06 3.23
C PHE A 267 3.82 -3.54 3.06
N ILE A 268 2.84 -4.00 3.85
CA ILE A 268 2.16 -5.28 3.69
C ILE A 268 0.70 -5.12 4.06
N PHE A 269 -0.21 -5.64 3.22
CA PHE A 269 -1.63 -5.74 3.52
C PHE A 269 -2.14 -7.14 3.21
N TRP A 270 -3.19 -7.56 3.90
CA TRP A 270 -3.93 -8.77 3.58
C TRP A 270 -5.43 -8.53 3.61
N ASN A 271 -6.12 -9.36 2.83
CA ASN A 271 -7.56 -9.29 2.65
C ASN A 271 -8.26 -9.99 3.84
N LEU A 272 -9.30 -9.37 4.39
CA LEU A 272 -10.07 -9.85 5.54
C LEU A 272 -11.07 -10.97 5.17
#